data_AF-A0A7X5KLS1-F1
#
_entry.id   AF-A0A7X5KLS1-F1
#
_cell.length_a   1.000
_cell.length_b   1.000
_cell.length_c   1.000
_cell.angle_alpha   90.00
_cell.angle_beta   90.00
_cell.angle_gamma   90.00
#
_symmetry.space_group_name_H-M   'P 1'
#
loop_
_entity.id
_entity.type
_entity.pdbx_description
1 polymer ?
#
loop_
_entity_poly.entity_id
_entity_poly.type
_entity_poly.pdbx_seq_one_letter_code
_entity_poly.pdbx_strand_id
1 'polypeptide(L)'
;MKSYFRRFDANEADFREMNRIAADLEKVLFFSNPMEHFYWEEYVQSLVRMQDEKGSFALLDSFNVPEEARMEYCLMPTFRGAAILMKFHLSGEYPWVAAPLAKTLAFCTRMGLPEDSYDEMDLQMEILEVFLHGGLDLFLEREPDFSPDFKAMMGRLVLEYHGMLDARDTIHGFGVGYRSDLERMVQRMESTSFFLPETMAEGPQGTSMGKAVLQGFQGGEDGVFAQEKGEVKGTLIFIPRETRKELDREAVQSGDRKLQVVCVGLENGNMLLGETLVRRSEGGEG
;
A
#
# COMPACT_ATOMS: atom_id res chain seq x y z
N MET A 1 15.04 -8.10 24.93
CA MET A 1 14.28 -7.77 23.70
C MET A 1 13.27 -6.68 24.06
N LYS A 2 13.23 -5.58 23.32
CA LYS A 2 12.36 -4.44 23.63
C LYS A 2 10.91 -4.75 23.20
N SER A 3 9.93 -4.48 24.07
CA SER A 3 8.51 -4.54 23.69
C SER A 3 8.08 -3.16 23.23
N TYR A 4 7.64 -3.05 21.98
CA TYR A 4 7.16 -1.79 21.41
C TYR A 4 5.65 -1.58 21.61
N PHE A 5 4.95 -2.69 21.79
CA PHE A 5 3.51 -2.75 21.85
C PHE A 5 3.02 -3.53 23.07
N ARG A 6 1.80 -3.22 23.51
CA ARG A 6 1.07 -3.95 24.55
C ARG A 6 -0.43 -3.70 24.42
N ARG A 7 -1.23 -4.59 25.02
CA ARG A 7 -2.67 -4.40 25.23
C ARG A 7 -2.93 -3.76 26.59
N PHE A 8 -4.05 -3.06 26.67
CA PHE A 8 -4.54 -2.36 27.85
C PHE A 8 -5.88 -2.95 28.26
N ASP A 9 -6.13 -3.01 29.56
CA ASP A 9 -7.44 -3.34 30.11
C ASP A 9 -8.42 -2.22 29.71
N ALA A 10 -9.56 -2.58 29.13
CA ALA A 10 -10.57 -1.61 28.72
C ALA A 10 -11.12 -0.75 29.88
N ASN A 11 -11.02 -1.19 31.13
CA ASN A 11 -11.44 -0.46 32.32
C ASN A 11 -10.31 0.41 32.92
N GLU A 12 -9.05 0.15 32.55
CA GLU A 12 -7.86 0.86 33.02
C GLU A 12 -7.00 1.35 31.85
N ALA A 13 -7.66 1.88 30.82
CA ALA A 13 -7.02 2.28 29.57
C ALA A 13 -6.08 3.49 29.78
N ASP A 14 -4.84 3.35 29.29
CA ASP A 14 -3.88 4.45 29.20
C ASP A 14 -3.94 5.06 27.79
N PHE A 15 -4.92 5.95 27.59
CA PHE A 15 -5.16 6.59 26.29
C PHE A 15 -3.95 7.35 25.76
N ARG A 16 -3.09 7.87 26.64
CA ARG A 16 -1.88 8.58 26.21
C ARG A 16 -0.92 7.62 25.52
N GLU A 17 -0.69 6.46 26.10
CA GLU A 17 0.18 5.44 25.52
C GLU A 17 -0.47 4.78 24.30
N MET A 18 -1.78 4.55 24.33
CA MET A 18 -2.51 4.02 23.17
C MET A 18 -2.42 4.97 21.96
N ASN A 19 -2.60 6.28 22.17
CA ASN A 19 -2.43 7.30 21.12
C ASN A 19 -1.00 7.34 20.60
N ARG A 20 0.00 7.18 21.47
CA ARG A 20 1.41 7.05 21.05
C ARG A 20 1.60 5.84 20.15
N ILE A 21 1.08 4.68 20.54
CA ILE A 21 1.19 3.44 19.75
C ILE A 21 0.46 3.58 18.41
N ALA A 22 -0.75 4.12 18.39
CA ALA A 22 -1.53 4.33 17.17
C ALA A 22 -0.78 5.26 16.19
N ALA A 23 -0.24 6.38 16.70
CA ALA A 23 0.56 7.29 15.91
C ALA A 23 1.88 6.66 15.43
N ASP A 24 2.48 5.77 16.21
CA ASP A 24 3.69 5.06 15.79
C ASP A 24 3.39 4.04 14.68
N LEU A 25 2.27 3.30 14.77
CA LEU A 25 1.82 2.41 13.67
C LEU A 25 1.59 3.20 12.38
N GLU A 26 0.93 4.35 12.49
CA GLU A 26 0.70 5.26 11.37
C GLU A 26 2.02 5.74 10.77
N LYS A 27 2.93 6.29 11.58
CA LYS A 27 4.25 6.72 11.10
C LYS A 27 4.99 5.59 10.38
N VAL A 28 5.00 4.38 10.94
CA VAL A 28 5.68 3.24 10.30
C VAL A 28 5.07 2.90 8.94
N LEU A 29 3.76 2.98 8.81
CA LEU A 29 3.07 2.71 7.56
C LEU A 29 3.35 3.79 6.50
N PHE A 30 3.24 5.06 6.89
CA PHE A 30 3.25 6.20 5.96
C PHE A 30 4.64 6.82 5.72
N PHE A 31 5.66 6.52 6.51
CA PHE A 31 7.02 7.03 6.24
C PHE A 31 7.70 6.33 5.06
N SER A 32 8.32 7.17 4.23
CA SER A 32 9.01 6.77 3.00
C SER A 32 10.45 6.28 3.20
N ASN A 33 10.90 6.12 4.45
CA ASN A 33 12.19 5.50 4.72
C ASN A 33 12.17 4.77 6.08
N PRO A 34 11.63 3.56 6.14
CA PRO A 34 11.82 2.67 7.27
C PRO A 34 13.32 2.56 7.60
N MET A 35 14.17 2.25 6.62
CA MET A 35 15.53 1.72 6.79
C MET A 35 16.52 2.56 7.61
N GLU A 36 16.23 3.81 7.98
CA GLU A 36 17.07 4.57 8.92
C GLU A 36 16.98 4.08 10.37
N HIS A 37 15.96 3.27 10.71
CA HIS A 37 15.88 2.60 12.00
C HIS A 37 16.37 1.13 11.90
N PHE A 38 17.56 0.86 12.43
CA PHE A 38 18.23 -0.45 12.52
C PHE A 38 17.44 -1.61 13.21
N TYR A 39 16.13 -1.47 13.47
CA TYR A 39 15.35 -2.37 14.35
C TYR A 39 13.97 -2.78 13.79
N TRP A 40 13.76 -2.78 12.47
CA TRP A 40 12.46 -3.14 11.87
C TRP A 40 12.00 -4.55 12.16
N GLU A 41 12.91 -5.52 12.04
CA GLU A 41 12.56 -6.90 12.32
C GLU A 41 12.08 -7.05 13.77
N GLU A 42 12.76 -6.40 14.73
CA GLU A 42 12.33 -6.40 16.13
C GLU A 42 10.97 -5.72 16.34
N TYR A 43 10.71 -4.63 15.62
CA TYR A 43 9.42 -3.93 15.65
C TYR A 43 8.29 -4.83 15.11
N VAL A 44 8.47 -5.45 13.95
CA VAL A 44 7.46 -6.34 13.35
C VAL A 44 7.29 -7.60 14.19
N GLN A 45 8.36 -8.17 14.74
CA GLN A 45 8.26 -9.26 15.70
C GLN A 45 7.47 -8.84 16.95
N SER A 46 7.67 -7.62 17.46
CA SER A 46 6.88 -7.10 18.57
C SER A 46 5.41 -6.89 18.20
N LEU A 47 5.11 -6.47 16.97
CA LEU A 47 3.75 -6.34 16.46
C LEU A 47 3.06 -7.71 16.39
N VAL A 48 3.72 -8.69 15.78
CA VAL A 48 3.19 -10.06 15.66
C VAL A 48 2.97 -10.70 17.03
N ARG A 49 3.81 -10.43 18.03
CA ARG A 49 3.60 -10.91 19.41
C ARG A 49 2.37 -10.32 20.09
N MET A 50 1.92 -9.14 19.67
CA MET A 50 0.70 -8.52 20.18
C MET A 50 -0.58 -9.10 19.54
N GLN A 51 -0.44 -9.81 18.42
CA GLN A 51 -1.56 -10.42 17.72
C GLN A 51 -2.29 -11.40 18.64
N ASP A 52 -3.61 -11.24 18.80
CA ASP A 52 -4.38 -12.23 19.58
C ASP A 52 -4.70 -13.49 18.77
N GLU A 53 -5.39 -14.40 19.44
CA GLU A 53 -5.90 -15.65 18.88
C GLU A 53 -6.82 -15.44 17.68
N LYS A 54 -7.49 -14.29 17.57
CA LYS A 54 -8.40 -13.98 16.47
C LYS A 54 -7.72 -13.29 15.29
N GLY A 55 -6.50 -12.79 15.46
CA GLY A 55 -5.73 -12.07 14.44
C GLY A 55 -5.70 -10.55 14.62
N SER A 56 -6.28 -10.01 15.70
CA SER A 56 -6.37 -8.57 15.92
C SER A 56 -5.09 -8.01 16.53
N PHE A 57 -4.83 -6.73 16.25
CA PHE A 57 -3.84 -5.88 16.93
C PHE A 57 -4.51 -4.82 17.81
N ALA A 58 -5.71 -5.10 18.32
CA ALA A 58 -6.41 -4.18 19.21
C ALA A 58 -5.53 -3.79 20.39
N LEU A 59 -5.50 -2.50 20.70
CA LEU A 59 -4.81 -1.95 21.86
C LEU A 59 -5.60 -2.25 23.13
N LEU A 60 -6.92 -2.42 23.03
CA LEU A 60 -7.75 -2.86 24.15
C LEU A 60 -7.89 -4.39 24.16
N ASP A 61 -8.01 -4.96 25.36
CA ASP A 61 -8.27 -6.39 25.56
C ASP A 61 -9.74 -6.79 25.31
N SER A 62 -10.63 -5.80 25.19
CA SER A 62 -12.06 -5.97 24.95
C SER A 62 -12.56 -5.09 23.81
N PHE A 63 -13.49 -5.62 23.02
CA PHE A 63 -14.24 -4.88 22.01
C PHE A 63 -15.55 -4.29 22.57
N ASN A 64 -15.90 -4.60 23.82
CA ASN A 64 -17.08 -4.07 24.51
C ASN A 64 -16.81 -2.66 25.04
N VAL A 65 -16.56 -1.75 24.11
CA VAL A 65 -16.33 -0.31 24.32
C VAL A 65 -17.21 0.48 23.35
N PRO A 66 -17.39 1.80 23.56
CA PRO A 66 -18.08 2.67 22.61
C PRO A 66 -17.53 2.52 21.19
N GLU A 67 -18.38 2.77 20.20
CA GLU A 67 -18.06 2.52 18.79
C GLU A 67 -16.83 3.29 18.32
N GLU A 68 -16.70 4.55 18.72
CA GLU A 68 -15.58 5.42 18.39
C GLU A 68 -14.27 4.85 18.95
N ALA A 69 -14.28 4.43 20.22
CA ALA A 69 -13.13 3.80 20.85
C ALA A 69 -12.80 2.43 20.24
N ARG A 70 -13.81 1.68 19.80
CA ARG A 70 -13.61 0.40 19.10
C ARG A 70 -12.95 0.63 17.75
N MET A 71 -13.36 1.66 17.02
CA MET A 71 -12.75 2.01 15.74
C MET A 71 -11.30 2.45 15.95
N GLU A 72 -11.09 3.44 16.82
CA GLU A 72 -9.79 4.08 17.03
C GLU A 72 -8.75 3.15 17.67
N TYR A 73 -9.15 2.31 18.62
CA TYR A 73 -8.22 1.53 19.43
C TYR A 73 -8.28 0.02 19.22
N CYS A 74 -9.26 -0.50 18.47
CA CYS A 74 -9.33 -1.92 18.16
C CYS A 74 -9.16 -2.19 16.65
N LEU A 75 -9.96 -1.53 15.82
CA LEU A 75 -10.02 -1.80 14.38
C LEU A 75 -8.89 -1.12 13.61
N MET A 76 -8.71 0.20 13.76
CA MET A 76 -7.66 0.94 13.04
C MET A 76 -6.24 0.44 13.33
N PRO A 77 -5.85 0.12 14.57
CA PRO A 77 -4.57 -0.52 14.86
C PRO A 77 -4.44 -1.89 14.18
N THR A 78 -5.54 -2.63 14.06
CA THR A 78 -5.58 -3.91 13.34
C THR A 78 -5.38 -3.72 11.84
N PHE A 79 -6.05 -2.76 11.20
CA PHE A 79 -5.88 -2.45 9.77
C PHE A 79 -4.46 -1.97 9.47
N ARG A 80 -3.93 -1.05 10.28
CA ARG A 80 -2.54 -0.56 10.12
C ARG A 80 -1.53 -1.68 10.32
N GLY A 81 -1.73 -2.54 11.32
CA GLY A 81 -0.90 -3.72 11.53
C GLY A 81 -0.96 -4.69 10.33
N ALA A 82 -2.14 -4.94 9.77
CA ALA A 82 -2.30 -5.76 8.57
C ALA A 82 -1.54 -5.18 7.37
N ALA A 83 -1.65 -3.87 7.14
CA ALA A 83 -0.97 -3.18 6.05
C ALA A 83 0.57 -3.21 6.21
N ILE A 84 1.07 -3.05 7.43
CA ILE A 84 2.50 -3.23 7.73
C ILE A 84 2.94 -4.66 7.41
N LEU A 85 2.21 -5.68 7.88
CA LEU A 85 2.55 -7.07 7.57
C LEU A 85 2.46 -7.37 6.07
N MET A 86 1.52 -6.77 5.35
CA MET A 86 1.40 -6.88 3.89
C MET A 86 2.65 -6.35 3.20
N LYS A 87 3.13 -5.17 3.60
CA LYS A 87 4.36 -4.56 3.09
C LYS A 87 5.58 -5.45 3.31
N PHE A 88 5.72 -6.04 4.51
CA PHE A 88 6.81 -6.97 4.84
C PHE A 88 6.67 -8.33 4.13
N HIS A 89 5.46 -8.76 3.83
CA HIS A 89 5.23 -9.98 3.06
C HIS A 89 5.64 -9.78 1.59
N LEU A 90 5.28 -8.63 1.01
CA LEU A 90 5.59 -8.27 -0.37
C LEU A 90 7.08 -8.10 -0.67
N SER A 91 7.90 -7.80 0.35
CA SER A 91 9.37 -7.76 0.19
C SER A 91 9.98 -9.14 -0.08
N GLY A 92 9.31 -10.21 0.34
CA GLY A 92 9.82 -11.58 0.27
C GLY A 92 10.95 -11.89 1.26
N GLU A 93 11.47 -10.89 1.99
CA GLU A 93 12.58 -11.06 2.94
C GLU A 93 12.13 -11.72 4.25
N TYR A 94 10.84 -11.64 4.60
CA TYR A 94 10.30 -12.12 5.88
C TYR A 94 9.18 -13.17 5.69
N PRO A 95 9.49 -14.40 5.22
CA PRO A 95 8.49 -15.44 4.97
C PRO A 95 7.62 -15.79 6.18
N TRP A 96 8.15 -15.61 7.40
CA TRP A 96 7.44 -15.88 8.64
C TRP A 96 6.24 -14.95 8.89
N VAL A 97 6.14 -13.83 8.17
CA VAL A 97 5.03 -12.86 8.27
C VAL A 97 3.75 -13.36 7.60
N ALA A 98 3.84 -14.33 6.68
CA ALA A 98 2.69 -14.81 5.91
C ALA A 98 1.55 -15.35 6.80
N ALA A 99 1.85 -16.19 7.78
CA ALA A 99 0.82 -16.78 8.66
C ALA A 99 0.13 -15.72 9.56
N PRO A 100 0.88 -14.82 10.25
CA PRO A 100 0.28 -13.69 10.95
C PRO A 100 -0.58 -12.80 10.04
N LEU A 101 -0.09 -12.47 8.84
CA LEU A 101 -0.82 -11.65 7.87
C LEU A 101 -2.15 -12.31 7.48
N ALA A 102 -2.14 -13.58 7.08
CA ALA A 102 -3.36 -14.31 6.71
C ALA A 102 -4.40 -14.29 7.83
N LYS A 103 -3.95 -14.48 9.07
CA LYS A 103 -4.81 -14.42 10.26
C LYS A 103 -5.41 -13.04 10.49
N THR A 104 -4.62 -11.97 10.34
CA THR A 104 -5.12 -10.60 10.46
C THR A 104 -6.09 -10.25 9.33
N LEU A 105 -5.80 -10.62 8.08
CA LEU A 105 -6.70 -10.36 6.97
C LEU A 105 -8.05 -11.07 7.16
N ALA A 106 -8.04 -12.31 7.65
CA ALA A 106 -9.27 -13.02 8.02
C ALA A 106 -10.04 -12.32 9.16
N PHE A 107 -9.33 -11.72 10.13
CA PHE A 107 -9.95 -10.88 11.15
C PHE A 107 -10.62 -9.65 10.52
N CYS A 108 -9.89 -8.89 9.68
CA CYS A 108 -10.39 -7.71 9.00
C CYS A 108 -11.64 -8.03 8.17
N THR A 109 -11.62 -9.11 7.40
CA THR A 109 -12.79 -9.54 6.61
C THR A 109 -13.99 -9.86 7.49
N ARG A 110 -13.80 -10.52 8.63
CA ARG A 110 -14.90 -10.85 9.54
C ARG A 110 -15.49 -9.61 10.22
N MET A 111 -14.65 -8.63 10.54
CA MET A 111 -15.13 -7.37 11.11
C MET A 111 -15.83 -6.49 10.07
N GLY A 112 -15.50 -6.66 8.79
CA GLY A 112 -16.05 -5.89 7.71
C GLY A 112 -15.48 -4.48 7.65
N LEU A 113 -16.03 -3.71 6.73
CA LEU A 113 -15.85 -2.27 6.68
C LEU A 113 -16.98 -1.59 7.48
N PRO A 114 -16.80 -0.36 7.96
CA PRO A 114 -17.87 0.41 8.57
C PRO A 114 -19.07 0.51 7.61
N GLU A 115 -20.25 0.20 8.11
CA GLU A 115 -21.54 0.30 7.42
C GLU A 115 -22.49 1.01 8.40
N ASP A 116 -23.34 1.91 7.90
CA ASP A 116 -24.40 2.60 8.65
C ASP A 116 -23.90 3.56 9.75
N SER A 117 -22.76 4.20 9.55
CA SER A 117 -22.24 5.23 10.48
C SER A 117 -22.18 6.62 9.84
N TYR A 118 -22.15 7.66 10.70
CA TYR A 118 -22.14 9.05 10.24
C TYR A 118 -20.89 9.40 9.40
N ASP A 119 -19.75 8.79 9.73
CA ASP A 119 -18.46 8.99 9.08
C ASP A 119 -18.05 7.76 8.23
N GLU A 120 -19.02 6.96 7.75
CA GLU A 120 -18.73 5.67 7.11
C GLU A 120 -17.82 5.81 5.88
N MET A 121 -18.08 6.80 5.01
CA MET A 121 -17.29 7.00 3.80
C MET A 121 -15.86 7.42 4.12
N ASP A 122 -15.68 8.35 5.06
CA ASP A 122 -14.36 8.80 5.48
C ASP A 122 -13.55 7.64 6.06
N LEU A 123 -14.17 6.81 6.91
CA LEU A 123 -13.51 5.64 7.50
C LEU A 123 -13.20 4.56 6.46
N GLN A 124 -14.12 4.27 5.53
CA GLN A 124 -13.86 3.31 4.45
C GLN A 124 -12.69 3.76 3.57
N MET A 125 -12.64 5.06 3.22
CA MET A 125 -11.53 5.63 2.46
C MET A 125 -10.22 5.60 3.24
N GLU A 126 -10.25 5.90 4.54
CA GLU A 126 -9.06 5.81 5.41
C GLU A 126 -8.54 4.36 5.47
N ILE A 127 -9.43 3.38 5.60
CA ILE A 127 -9.05 1.96 5.62
C ILE A 127 -8.44 1.55 4.28
N LEU A 128 -9.04 1.94 3.16
CA LEU A 128 -8.51 1.63 1.83
C LEU A 128 -7.14 2.27 1.63
N GLU A 129 -6.97 3.53 2.04
CA GLU A 129 -5.70 4.25 1.99
C GLU A 129 -4.62 3.54 2.83
N VAL A 130 -4.95 3.11 4.05
CA VAL A 130 -4.07 2.31 4.91
C VAL A 130 -3.56 1.07 4.16
N PHE A 131 -4.45 0.33 3.50
CA PHE A 131 -4.06 -0.86 2.75
C PHE A 131 -3.28 -0.54 1.46
N LEU A 132 -3.62 0.54 0.75
CA LEU A 132 -2.86 1.03 -0.39
C LEU A 132 -1.42 1.38 0.00
N HIS A 133 -1.21 2.01 1.17
CA HIS A 133 0.14 2.24 1.72
C HIS A 133 0.86 0.95 2.15
N GLY A 134 0.10 -0.09 2.48
CA GLY A 134 0.62 -1.45 2.69
C GLY A 134 0.98 -2.21 1.41
N GLY A 135 0.69 -1.64 0.22
CA GLY A 135 0.92 -2.28 -1.07
C GLY A 135 -0.24 -3.16 -1.55
N LEU A 136 -1.49 -2.84 -1.19
CA LEU A 136 -2.67 -3.60 -1.60
C LEU A 136 -2.75 -3.81 -3.11
N ASP A 137 -2.45 -2.79 -3.90
CA ASP A 137 -2.41 -2.86 -5.36
C ASP A 137 -1.49 -3.99 -5.86
N LEU A 138 -0.26 -4.05 -5.34
CA LEU A 138 0.72 -5.10 -5.65
C LEU A 138 0.32 -6.46 -5.07
N PHE A 139 -0.25 -6.48 -3.87
CA PHE A 139 -0.72 -7.69 -3.20
C PHE A 139 -1.86 -8.37 -3.95
N LEU A 140 -2.78 -7.60 -4.52
CA LEU A 140 -3.85 -8.12 -5.36
C LEU A 140 -3.29 -8.82 -6.60
N GLU A 141 -2.25 -8.25 -7.22
CA GLU A 141 -1.60 -8.77 -8.43
C GLU A 141 -0.70 -10.00 -8.17
N ARG A 142 0.18 -9.92 -7.17
CA ARG A 142 1.26 -10.91 -6.96
C ARG A 142 0.81 -12.16 -6.20
N GLU A 143 -0.18 -12.03 -5.33
CA GLU A 143 -0.57 -13.09 -4.40
C GLU A 143 -2.01 -13.58 -4.65
N PRO A 144 -2.41 -13.95 -5.89
CA PRO A 144 -3.81 -14.12 -6.29
C PRO A 144 -4.63 -15.04 -5.37
N ASP A 145 -4.01 -16.08 -4.82
CA ASP A 145 -4.67 -17.08 -3.96
C ASP A 145 -4.63 -16.74 -2.46
N PHE A 146 -3.92 -15.67 -2.06
CA PHE A 146 -3.77 -15.30 -0.66
C PHE A 146 -4.98 -14.49 -0.16
N SER A 147 -5.64 -14.99 0.90
CA SER A 147 -6.80 -14.35 1.55
C SER A 147 -7.91 -13.89 0.57
N PRO A 148 -8.52 -14.80 -0.20
CA PRO A 148 -9.47 -14.47 -1.25
C PRO A 148 -10.68 -13.66 -0.75
N ASP A 149 -11.18 -13.92 0.46
CA ASP A 149 -12.33 -13.20 1.01
C ASP A 149 -11.99 -11.72 1.31
N PHE A 150 -10.76 -11.44 1.77
CA PHE A 150 -10.27 -10.08 1.95
C PHE A 150 -10.16 -9.34 0.61
N LYS A 151 -9.64 -10.02 -0.42
CA LYS A 151 -9.56 -9.46 -1.77
C LYS A 151 -10.94 -9.14 -2.33
N ALA A 152 -11.90 -10.04 -2.14
CA ALA A 152 -13.28 -9.82 -2.55
C ALA A 152 -13.92 -8.63 -1.83
N MET A 153 -13.62 -8.44 -0.54
CA MET A 153 -14.08 -7.27 0.23
C MET A 153 -13.52 -5.96 -0.34
N MET A 154 -12.21 -5.88 -0.57
CA MET A 154 -11.58 -4.70 -1.19
C MET A 154 -12.09 -4.44 -2.61
N GLY A 155 -12.29 -5.49 -3.40
CA GLY A 155 -12.83 -5.39 -4.75
C GLY A 155 -14.28 -4.88 -4.78
N ARG A 156 -15.13 -5.33 -3.85
CA ARG A 156 -16.51 -4.81 -3.72
C ARG A 156 -16.52 -3.32 -3.39
N LEU A 157 -15.68 -2.89 -2.45
CA LEU A 157 -15.57 -1.47 -2.09
C LEU A 157 -15.23 -0.59 -3.31
N VAL A 158 -14.25 -1.01 -4.12
CA VAL A 158 -13.88 -0.26 -5.34
C VAL A 158 -15.03 -0.27 -6.36
N LEU A 159 -15.72 -1.39 -6.55
CA LEU A 159 -16.89 -1.46 -7.44
C LEU A 159 -18.03 -0.55 -6.97
N GLU A 160 -18.26 -0.44 -5.66
CA GLU A 160 -19.23 0.48 -5.08
C GLU A 160 -18.83 1.94 -5.38
N TYR A 161 -17.55 2.28 -5.23
CA TYR A 161 -17.04 3.62 -5.58
C TYR A 161 -17.22 3.95 -7.06
N HIS A 162 -16.99 3.00 -7.97
CA HIS A 162 -17.32 3.18 -9.39
C HIS A 162 -18.81 3.44 -9.60
N GLY A 163 -19.67 2.63 -8.97
CA GLY A 163 -21.12 2.80 -9.05
C GLY A 163 -21.58 4.19 -8.61
N MET A 164 -20.99 4.71 -7.52
CA MET A 164 -21.25 6.07 -7.03
C MET A 164 -20.80 7.14 -8.03
N LEU A 165 -19.60 7.01 -8.61
CA LEU A 165 -19.07 7.93 -9.62
C LEU A 165 -19.95 7.95 -10.88
N ASP A 166 -20.35 6.78 -11.38
CA ASP A 166 -21.18 6.63 -12.58
C ASP A 166 -22.58 7.21 -12.36
N ALA A 167 -23.19 6.94 -11.20
CA ALA A 167 -24.48 7.48 -10.81
C ALA A 167 -24.44 8.98 -10.47
N ARG A 168 -23.24 9.56 -10.34
CA ARG A 168 -22.98 10.90 -9.77
C ARG A 168 -23.50 11.06 -8.35
N ASP A 169 -23.63 9.95 -7.63
CA ASP A 169 -24.07 9.87 -6.25
C ASP A 169 -22.87 10.01 -5.30
N THR A 170 -22.31 11.22 -5.29
CA THR A 170 -21.02 11.53 -4.64
C THR A 170 -21.16 12.53 -3.50
N ILE A 171 -22.40 12.81 -3.09
CA ILE A 171 -22.71 13.71 -1.98
C ILE A 171 -23.32 12.87 -0.85
N HIS A 172 -22.58 12.70 0.23
CA HIS A 172 -22.97 11.87 1.37
C HIS A 172 -22.84 12.64 2.68
N GLY A 173 -23.41 12.11 3.76
CA GLY A 173 -23.51 12.81 5.05
C GLY A 173 -24.26 14.15 4.94
N PHE A 174 -23.82 15.18 5.67
CA PHE A 174 -24.42 16.53 5.64
C PHE A 174 -24.04 17.34 4.37
N GLY A 175 -24.11 16.72 3.20
CA GLY A 175 -23.81 17.38 1.93
C GLY A 175 -22.32 17.45 1.60
N VAL A 176 -21.50 16.56 2.17
CA VAL A 176 -20.07 16.47 1.89
C VAL A 176 -19.87 15.82 0.52
N GLY A 177 -19.07 16.46 -0.33
CA GLY A 177 -18.78 15.99 -1.68
C GLY A 177 -17.51 15.13 -1.71
N TYR A 178 -17.66 13.85 -2.05
CA TYR A 178 -16.61 12.84 -2.07
C TYR A 178 -16.06 12.52 -3.46
N ARG A 179 -16.54 13.21 -4.50
CA ARG A 179 -16.21 12.88 -5.90
C ARG A 179 -14.70 12.76 -6.15
N SER A 180 -13.93 13.77 -5.77
CA SER A 180 -12.48 13.80 -6.01
C SER A 180 -11.76 12.70 -5.22
N ASP A 181 -12.22 12.37 -4.01
CA ASP A 181 -11.64 11.32 -3.19
C ASP A 181 -11.94 9.94 -3.77
N LEU A 182 -13.17 9.70 -4.22
CA LEU A 182 -13.57 8.48 -4.92
C LEU A 182 -12.76 8.28 -6.21
N GLU A 183 -12.65 9.34 -7.05
CA GLU A 183 -11.85 9.31 -8.29
C GLU A 183 -10.38 8.95 -7.98
N ARG A 184 -9.79 9.56 -6.94
CA ARG A 184 -8.42 9.25 -6.50
C ARG A 184 -8.27 7.80 -6.05
N MET A 185 -9.17 7.29 -5.21
CA MET A 185 -9.09 5.93 -4.67
C MET A 185 -9.23 4.87 -5.76
N VAL A 186 -10.22 5.03 -6.64
CA VAL A 186 -10.43 4.18 -7.81
C VAL A 186 -9.17 4.18 -8.69
N GLN A 187 -8.66 5.37 -9.03
CA GLN A 187 -7.47 5.49 -9.86
C GLN A 187 -6.26 4.77 -9.26
N ARG A 188 -6.03 4.88 -7.94
CA ARG A 188 -4.93 4.18 -7.26
C ARG A 188 -5.09 2.66 -7.27
N MET A 189 -6.32 2.16 -7.18
CA MET A 189 -6.59 0.72 -7.22
C MET A 189 -6.50 0.13 -8.63
N GLU A 190 -6.73 0.93 -9.66
CA GLU A 190 -6.71 0.51 -11.07
C GLU A 190 -5.39 0.80 -11.79
N SER A 191 -4.53 1.62 -11.21
CA SER A 191 -3.24 2.01 -11.79
C SER A 191 -2.09 1.30 -11.10
N THR A 192 -1.04 1.01 -11.84
CA THR A 192 0.28 0.72 -11.28
C THR A 192 1.07 2.03 -11.23
N SER A 193 1.72 2.28 -10.09
CA SER A 193 2.62 3.43 -9.93
C SER A 193 3.98 3.18 -10.57
N PHE A 194 4.49 4.15 -11.30
CA PHE A 194 5.79 4.14 -11.96
C PHE A 194 6.59 5.38 -11.57
N PHE A 195 7.89 5.24 -11.45
CA PHE A 195 8.76 6.41 -11.31
C PHE A 195 9.46 6.70 -12.61
N LEU A 196 9.39 7.96 -13.03
CA LEU A 196 10.15 8.47 -14.15
C LEU A 196 11.25 9.41 -13.63
N PRO A 197 12.53 8.97 -13.63
CA PRO A 197 13.65 9.87 -13.32
C PRO A 197 13.68 11.06 -14.29
N GLU A 198 13.98 12.27 -13.79
CA GLU A 198 14.15 13.48 -14.63
C GLU A 198 15.21 13.26 -15.73
N THR A 199 16.25 12.47 -15.44
CA THR A 199 17.32 12.13 -16.39
C THR A 199 16.86 11.26 -17.58
N MET A 200 15.69 10.61 -17.49
CA MET A 200 15.07 9.91 -18.62
C MET A 200 14.08 10.79 -19.40
N ALA A 201 13.59 11.89 -18.81
CA ALA A 201 12.80 12.90 -19.51
C ALA A 201 13.67 13.70 -20.50
N GLU A 202 14.95 13.88 -20.17
CA GLU A 202 15.99 14.48 -21.03
C GLU A 202 16.94 13.39 -21.57
N GLY A 203 16.44 12.51 -22.44
CA GLY A 203 17.18 11.34 -22.88
C GLY A 203 18.62 11.62 -23.42
N PRO A 204 19.58 10.70 -23.24
CA PRO A 204 20.91 10.83 -23.82
C PRO A 204 20.82 10.67 -25.34
N GLN A 205 21.18 11.73 -26.07
CA GLN A 205 21.36 11.74 -27.53
C GLN A 205 20.36 10.89 -28.33
N GLY A 206 19.05 11.21 -28.23
CA GLY A 206 18.10 10.87 -29.28
C GLY A 206 17.29 9.57 -29.13
N THR A 207 17.39 8.83 -28.02
CA THR A 207 16.32 7.89 -27.64
C THR A 207 15.43 8.52 -26.59
N SER A 208 14.55 9.42 -27.04
CA SER A 208 13.40 9.80 -26.21
C SER A 208 12.56 8.54 -26.00
N MET A 209 12.34 8.11 -24.75
CA MET A 209 11.01 7.59 -24.44
C MET A 209 10.07 8.72 -24.81
N GLY A 210 9.45 8.57 -25.99
CA GLY A 210 8.96 9.69 -26.76
C GLY A 210 7.98 10.53 -25.94
N LYS A 211 7.96 11.83 -26.19
CA LYS A 211 6.85 12.74 -25.86
C LYS A 211 5.45 12.13 -26.11
N ALA A 212 5.36 11.11 -26.96
CA ALA A 212 4.15 10.32 -27.25
C ALA A 212 3.72 9.35 -26.13
N VAL A 213 4.66 8.78 -25.35
CA VAL A 213 4.33 7.93 -24.19
C VAL A 213 3.68 8.81 -23.11
N LEU A 214 4.24 9.99 -22.83
CA LEU A 214 3.71 10.94 -21.85
C LEU A 214 2.39 11.63 -22.21
N GLN A 215 1.91 11.51 -23.46
CA GLN A 215 0.68 12.19 -23.90
C GLN A 215 -0.63 11.54 -23.44
N GLY A 216 -0.57 10.42 -22.71
CA GLY A 216 -1.74 9.72 -22.16
C GLY A 216 -1.70 9.47 -20.65
N PHE A 217 -0.62 9.85 -19.96
CA PHE A 217 -0.46 9.59 -18.53
C PHE A 217 -0.76 10.84 -17.71
N GLN A 218 -1.55 10.68 -16.65
CA GLN A 218 -1.75 11.76 -15.68
C GLN A 218 -0.49 11.85 -14.81
N GLY A 219 0.17 13.01 -14.83
CA GLY A 219 1.31 13.29 -13.97
C GLY A 219 0.90 13.24 -12.51
N GLY A 220 1.62 12.44 -11.71
CA GLY A 220 1.52 12.44 -10.25
C GLY A 220 2.46 13.45 -9.61
N GLU A 221 2.72 13.28 -8.32
CA GLU A 221 3.52 14.20 -7.52
C GLU A 221 5.01 14.19 -7.93
N ASP A 222 5.60 15.38 -8.01
CA ASP A 222 7.04 15.56 -8.17
C ASP A 222 7.75 15.26 -6.85
N GLY A 223 8.85 14.51 -6.90
CA GLY A 223 9.58 14.12 -5.70
C GLY A 223 11.08 13.94 -5.89
N VAL A 224 11.79 13.88 -4.76
CA VAL A 224 13.22 13.56 -4.67
C VAL A 224 13.34 12.21 -3.97
N PHE A 225 14.03 11.24 -4.59
CA PHE A 225 14.00 9.84 -4.16
C PHE A 225 15.41 9.28 -3.94
N ALA A 226 15.63 8.55 -2.84
CA ALA A 226 16.94 7.99 -2.53
C ALA A 226 17.23 6.69 -3.31
N GLN A 227 18.49 6.54 -3.73
CA GLN A 227 19.10 5.35 -4.33
C GLN A 227 20.41 5.01 -3.59
N GLU A 228 20.95 3.80 -3.79
CA GLU A 228 22.22 3.34 -3.20
C GLU A 228 23.40 4.32 -3.42
N LYS A 229 23.34 5.19 -4.43
CA LYS A 229 24.38 6.19 -4.75
C LYS A 229 23.85 7.62 -4.86
N GLY A 230 22.91 8.01 -3.99
CA GLY A 230 22.46 9.40 -3.85
C GLY A 230 20.96 9.58 -4.11
N GLU A 231 20.53 10.80 -4.36
CA GLU A 231 19.13 11.13 -4.61
C GLU A 231 18.87 11.38 -6.11
N VAL A 232 17.72 10.92 -6.61
CA VAL A 232 17.24 11.10 -7.97
C VAL A 232 15.89 11.79 -7.94
N LYS A 233 15.80 12.92 -8.65
CA LYS A 233 14.52 13.61 -8.87
C LYS A 233 13.73 12.94 -9.98
N GLY A 234 12.42 12.94 -9.84
CA GLY A 234 11.53 12.43 -10.88
C GLY A 234 10.06 12.59 -10.52
N THR A 235 9.21 12.13 -11.42
CA THR A 235 7.75 12.23 -11.27
C THR A 235 7.18 10.82 -11.11
N LEU A 236 6.29 10.64 -10.13
CA LEU A 236 5.48 9.44 -10.04
C LEU A 236 4.39 9.51 -11.12
N ILE A 237 4.27 8.49 -11.94
CA ILE A 237 3.30 8.38 -13.01
C ILE A 237 2.40 7.19 -12.72
N PHE A 238 1.10 7.40 -12.77
CA PHE A 238 0.12 6.33 -12.65
C PHE A 238 -0.22 5.83 -14.05
N ILE A 239 0.04 4.55 -14.30
CA ILE A 239 -0.28 3.89 -15.56
C ILE A 239 -1.42 2.91 -15.31
N PRO A 240 -2.54 3.00 -16.04
CA PRO A 240 -3.62 2.02 -15.94
C PRO A 240 -3.09 0.59 -16.13
N ARG A 241 -3.59 -0.35 -15.33
CA ARG A 241 -3.15 -1.77 -15.35
C ARG A 241 -3.22 -2.41 -16.73
N GLU A 242 -4.24 -2.09 -17.53
CA GLU A 242 -4.38 -2.63 -18.88
C GLU A 242 -3.29 -2.09 -19.81
N THR A 243 -2.97 -0.80 -19.74
CA THR A 243 -1.86 -0.20 -20.47
C THR A 243 -0.51 -0.83 -20.08
N ARG A 244 -0.32 -1.15 -18.79
CA ARG A 244 0.87 -1.88 -18.33
C ARG A 244 0.96 -3.27 -18.95
N LYS A 245 -0.13 -4.05 -18.94
CA LYS A 245 -0.16 -5.39 -19.57
C LYS A 245 0.17 -5.34 -21.06
N GLU A 246 -0.26 -4.29 -21.76
CA GLU A 246 0.09 -4.07 -23.17
C GLU A 246 1.58 -3.78 -23.35
N LEU A 247 2.13 -2.85 -22.55
CA LEU A 247 3.57 -2.53 -22.58
C LEU A 247 4.45 -3.75 -22.26
N ASP A 248 4.07 -4.57 -21.27
CA ASP A 248 4.79 -5.80 -20.93
C ASP A 248 4.76 -6.82 -22.08
N ARG A 249 3.62 -6.94 -22.78
CA ARG A 249 3.50 -7.81 -23.97
C ARG A 249 4.37 -7.32 -25.12
N GLU A 250 4.40 -6.01 -25.39
CA GLU A 250 5.21 -5.42 -26.45
C GLU A 250 6.71 -5.54 -26.19
N ALA A 251 7.14 -5.37 -24.93
CA ALA A 251 8.53 -5.57 -24.51
C ALA A 251 9.00 -7.03 -24.73
N VAL A 252 8.15 -8.00 -24.42
CA VAL A 252 8.44 -9.43 -24.66
C VAL A 252 8.51 -9.75 -26.16
N GLN A 253 7.62 -9.17 -26.97
CA GLN A 253 7.56 -9.44 -28.41
C GLN A 253 8.69 -8.78 -29.21
N SER A 254 9.12 -7.58 -28.82
CA SER A 254 10.18 -6.84 -29.51
C SER A 254 11.58 -7.41 -29.24
N GLY A 255 11.76 -8.25 -28.23
CA GLY A 255 13.06 -8.72 -27.76
C GLY A 255 13.95 -7.58 -27.23
N ASP A 256 13.41 -6.37 -27.15
CA ASP A 256 14.12 -5.16 -26.81
C ASP A 256 14.21 -5.06 -25.29
N ARG A 257 15.28 -5.63 -24.74
CA ARG A 257 15.57 -5.61 -23.28
C ARG A 257 15.76 -4.20 -22.70
N LYS A 258 15.67 -3.14 -23.52
CA LYS A 258 15.70 -1.75 -23.08
C LYS A 258 14.34 -1.19 -22.66
N LEU A 259 13.25 -1.79 -23.12
CA LEU A 259 11.88 -1.51 -22.65
C LEU A 259 11.56 -2.43 -21.47
N GLN A 260 12.40 -2.40 -20.45
CA GLN A 260 12.04 -3.00 -19.17
C GLN A 260 11.36 -1.92 -18.35
N VAL A 261 10.03 -1.96 -18.39
CA VAL A 261 9.14 -1.15 -17.57
C VAL A 261 9.43 -1.49 -16.11
N VAL A 262 10.22 -0.64 -15.45
CA VAL A 262 10.57 -0.79 -14.04
C VAL A 262 9.30 -0.58 -13.24
N CYS A 263 8.66 -1.67 -12.86
CA CYS A 263 7.58 -1.64 -11.90
C CYS A 263 8.19 -1.25 -10.56
N VAL A 264 7.83 -0.08 -10.09
CA VAL A 264 8.24 0.38 -8.78
C VAL A 264 7.32 -0.27 -7.77
N GLY A 265 7.84 -1.27 -7.06
CA GLY A 265 7.25 -1.65 -5.80
C GLY A 265 7.51 -0.52 -4.80
N LEU A 266 6.47 -0.02 -4.14
CA LEU A 266 6.64 0.80 -2.94
C LEU A 266 7.11 -0.10 -1.79
N GLU A 267 8.36 -0.54 -1.82
CA GLU A 267 9.00 -0.98 -0.59
C GLU A 267 9.43 0.25 0.16
N ASN A 268 9.11 0.34 1.45
CA ASN A 268 9.79 1.28 2.33
C ASN A 268 9.68 2.77 1.94
N GLY A 269 8.79 3.18 1.04
CA GLY A 269 8.77 4.48 0.34
C GLY A 269 10.13 4.98 -0.21
N ASN A 270 11.11 4.07 -0.28
CA ASN A 270 12.31 4.16 -1.08
C ASN A 270 12.17 3.08 -2.15
N MET A 271 12.06 3.47 -3.40
CA MET A 271 11.89 2.52 -4.49
C MET A 271 13.04 1.50 -4.51
N LEU A 272 12.71 0.23 -4.32
CA LEU A 272 13.57 -0.83 -4.80
C LEU A 272 13.30 -0.99 -6.29
N LEU A 273 14.27 -0.56 -7.11
CA LEU A 273 14.42 -1.06 -8.47
C LEU A 273 14.53 -2.58 -8.34
N GLY A 274 13.44 -3.32 -8.61
CA GLY A 274 13.51 -4.77 -8.67
C GLY A 274 14.63 -5.15 -9.62
N GLU A 275 15.60 -5.92 -9.13
CA GLU A 275 16.75 -6.35 -9.92
C GLU A 275 16.24 -6.96 -11.21
N THR A 276 16.43 -6.23 -12.31
CA THR A 276 16.45 -6.91 -13.60
C THR A 276 17.88 -7.29 -13.85
N LEU A 277 18.12 -8.60 -13.83
CA LEU A 277 19.37 -9.24 -14.21
C LEU A 277 19.84 -8.71 -15.57
N VAL A 278 20.66 -7.65 -15.56
CA VAL A 278 21.43 -7.21 -16.71
C VAL A 278 22.59 -8.19 -16.86
N ARG A 279 22.30 -9.40 -17.37
CA ARG A 279 23.37 -10.16 -18.02
C ARG A 279 23.67 -9.47 -19.34
N ARG A 280 24.66 -8.56 -19.31
CA ARG A 280 25.46 -8.28 -20.49
C ARG A 280 25.94 -9.63 -21.01
N SER A 281 25.57 -10.00 -22.24
CA SER A 281 26.42 -10.93 -22.97
C SER A 281 27.76 -10.21 -23.10
N GLU A 282 28.77 -10.67 -22.36
CA GLU A 282 30.14 -10.42 -22.78
C GLU A 282 30.23 -10.92 -24.22
N GLY A 283 30.45 -9.98 -25.14
CA GLY A 283 30.72 -10.29 -26.52
C GLY A 283 31.93 -11.22 -26.53
N GLY A 284 31.68 -12.49 -26.84
CA GLY A 284 32.73 -13.33 -27.38
C GLY A 284 33.15 -12.72 -28.71
N GLU A 285 34.31 -12.07 -28.71
CA GLU A 285 35.11 -11.97 -29.91
C GLU A 285 35.95 -13.25 -29.99
N GLY A 286 35.48 -14.16 -30.84
CA GLY A 286 36.24 -15.22 -31.48
C GLY A 286 35.93 -15.16 -32.96
#